data_AF-A0A6A6WNA2-F1
#
_entry.id   AF-A0A6A6WNA2-F1
#
_cell.length_a   1.000
_cell.length_b   1.000
_cell.length_c   1.000
_cell.angle_alpha   90.00
_cell.angle_beta   90.00
_cell.angle_gamma   90.00
#
_symmetry.space_group_name_H-M   'P 1'
#
loop_
_entity.id
_entity.type
_entity.pdbx_description
1 polymer ?
#
loop_
_entity_poly.entity_id
_entity_poly.type
_entity_poly.pdbx_seq_one_letter_code
_entity_poly.pdbx_strand_id
1 'polypeptide(L)'
;TSTSTPQTFAGTTNPDGRVTSWTPTTPFATAGLADVFLGAEGDQTWSLRFDTEAYFRERGIVAFFPEVVVCFRVGAAQKHEHFHVPVLLGPFGYTTYRGS
;
A
#
# COMPACT_ATOMS: atom_id res chain seq x y z
N THR A 1 24.73 9.93 -4.97
CA THR A 1 23.39 9.34 -5.17
C THR A 1 22.39 10.28 -4.55
N SER A 2 21.63 11.03 -5.36
CA SER A 2 20.57 11.89 -4.84
C SER A 2 19.44 11.00 -4.34
N THR A 3 19.27 10.90 -3.03
CA THR A 3 18.15 10.19 -2.42
C THR A 3 16.91 11.05 -2.64
N SER A 4 16.11 10.74 -3.66
CA SER A 4 14.79 11.37 -3.78
C SER A 4 13.93 10.91 -2.60
N THR A 5 13.19 11.84 -2.00
CA THR A 5 12.19 11.51 -0.99
C THR A 5 11.17 10.55 -1.63
N PRO A 6 10.89 9.37 -1.03
CA PRO A 6 9.88 8.47 -1.56
C PRO A 6 8.52 9.15 -1.63
N GLN A 7 7.85 9.07 -2.78
CA GLN A 7 6.47 9.53 -2.88
C GLN A 7 5.54 8.60 -2.12
N THR A 8 4.61 9.17 -1.37
CA THR A 8 3.65 8.45 -0.52
C THR A 8 2.23 8.83 -0.90
N PHE A 9 1.35 7.86 -0.76
CA PHE A 9 -0.07 7.98 -1.05
C PHE A 9 -0.87 7.36 0.11
N ALA A 10 -2.06 7.87 0.35
CA ALA A 10 -3.00 7.34 1.34
C ALA A 10 -4.36 7.06 0.71
N GLY A 11 -5.07 6.10 1.29
CA GLY A 11 -6.45 5.77 0.94
C GLY A 11 -7.13 5.07 2.11
N THR A 12 -8.46 5.09 2.11
CA THR A 12 -9.27 4.42 3.13
C THR A 12 -10.06 3.30 2.47
N THR A 13 -10.15 2.14 3.12
CA THR A 13 -10.95 1.02 2.63
C THR A 13 -12.43 1.37 2.63
N ASN A 14 -13.15 1.00 1.58
CA ASN A 14 -14.60 1.06 1.51
C ASN A 14 -15.24 -0.10 2.32
N PRO A 15 -16.60 -0.21 2.38
CA PRO A 15 -17.27 -1.31 3.09
C PRO A 15 -16.97 -2.73 2.57
N ASP A 16 -16.47 -2.87 1.33
CA ASP A 16 -15.99 -4.14 0.74
C ASP A 16 -14.48 -4.36 0.97
N GLY A 17 -13.84 -3.56 1.82
CA GLY A 17 -12.43 -3.71 2.18
C GLY A 17 -11.43 -3.28 1.08
N ARG A 18 -11.87 -2.52 0.06
CA ARG A 18 -11.02 -2.09 -1.06
C ARG A 18 -10.66 -0.61 -0.96
N VAL A 19 -9.45 -0.26 -1.38
CA VAL A 19 -9.05 1.13 -1.64
C VAL A 19 -9.29 1.44 -3.12
N THR A 20 -10.19 2.36 -3.41
CA THR A 20 -10.59 2.71 -4.79
C THR A 20 -10.01 4.04 -5.26
N SER A 21 -9.44 4.83 -4.36
CA SER A 21 -8.78 6.10 -4.65
C SER A 21 -7.57 6.29 -3.74
N TRP A 22 -6.54 6.91 -4.30
CA TRP A 22 -5.27 7.18 -3.63
C TRP A 22 -4.98 8.68 -3.71
N THR A 23 -4.67 9.29 -2.59
CA THR A 23 -4.35 10.72 -2.48
C THR A 23 -2.86 10.88 -2.18
N PRO A 24 -2.10 11.68 -2.94
CA PRO A 24 -0.72 11.99 -2.63
C PRO A 24 -0.60 12.62 -1.23
N THR A 25 0.34 12.13 -0.42
CA THR A 25 0.64 12.67 0.91
C THR A 25 2.01 13.32 1.01
N THR A 26 2.85 13.16 -0.01
CA THR A 26 4.13 13.87 -0.08
C THR A 26 3.89 15.37 -0.30
N PRO A 27 4.54 16.26 0.47
CA PRO A 27 4.40 17.69 0.28
C PRO A 27 4.69 18.12 -1.18
N PHE A 28 3.82 18.97 -1.72
CA PHE A 28 3.91 19.53 -3.08
C PHE A 28 3.81 18.53 -4.23
N ALA A 29 3.58 17.24 -3.96
CA ALA A 29 3.35 16.26 -5.01
C ALA A 29 1.93 16.42 -5.59
N THR A 30 1.85 16.58 -6.92
CA THR A 30 0.59 16.66 -7.66
C THR A 30 0.34 15.45 -8.55
N ALA A 31 1.36 14.63 -8.79
CA ALA A 31 1.28 13.43 -9.63
C ALA A 31 0.41 12.34 -8.98
N GLY A 32 -0.44 11.69 -9.77
CA GLY A 32 -1.23 10.55 -9.31
C GLY A 32 -0.39 9.29 -9.15
N LEU A 33 -0.90 8.31 -8.38
CA LEU A 33 -0.21 7.02 -8.17
C LEU A 33 0.14 6.34 -9.50
N ALA A 34 -0.78 6.38 -10.48
CA ALA A 34 -0.55 5.78 -11.80
C ALA A 34 0.60 6.46 -12.57
N ASP A 35 0.70 7.79 -12.50
CA ASP A 35 1.77 8.55 -13.18
C ASP A 35 3.13 8.21 -12.56
N VAL A 36 3.19 8.11 -11.23
CA VAL A 36 4.41 7.74 -10.51
C VAL A 36 4.80 6.29 -10.81
N PHE A 37 3.83 5.38 -10.81
CA PHE A 37 4.04 3.96 -11.08
C PHE A 37 4.55 3.70 -12.50
N LEU A 38 3.94 4.33 -13.50
CA LEU A 38 4.31 4.17 -14.91
C LEU A 38 5.56 4.98 -15.31
N GLY A 39 5.79 6.12 -14.66
CA GLY A 39 6.90 7.03 -14.98
C GLY A 39 8.26 6.61 -14.40
N ALA A 40 8.29 5.78 -13.37
CA ALA A 40 9.55 5.32 -12.79
C ALA A 40 10.26 4.32 -13.72
N GLU A 41 11.56 4.51 -13.98
CA GLU A 41 12.38 3.61 -14.80
C GLU A 41 12.88 2.38 -14.02
N GLY A 42 13.20 1.30 -14.74
CA GLY A 42 13.74 0.08 -14.12
C GLY A 42 12.78 -0.65 -13.18
N ASP A 43 13.36 -1.48 -12.31
CA ASP A 43 12.63 -2.20 -11.27
C ASP A 43 12.33 -1.30 -10.09
N GLN A 44 11.15 -1.49 -9.49
CA GLN A 44 10.65 -0.65 -8.41
C GLN A 44 10.43 -1.48 -7.14
N THR A 45 10.63 -0.86 -5.98
CA THR A 45 10.26 -1.43 -4.68
C THR A 45 9.14 -0.57 -4.08
N TRP A 46 8.04 -1.21 -3.72
CA TRP A 46 6.86 -0.58 -3.15
C TRP A 46 6.56 -1.15 -1.78
N SER A 47 5.88 -0.35 -0.96
CA SER A 47 5.37 -0.80 0.34
C SER A 47 3.92 -0.34 0.52
N LEU A 48 3.07 -1.23 1.03
CA LEU A 48 1.75 -0.89 1.53
C LEU A 48 1.76 -0.99 3.05
N ARG A 49 1.29 0.06 3.72
CA ARG A 49 1.17 0.11 5.19
C ARG A 49 -0.30 0.18 5.59
N PHE A 50 -0.71 -0.73 6.44
CA PHE A 50 -2.08 -0.86 6.94
C PHE A 50 -2.11 -0.51 8.42
N ASP A 51 -2.97 0.44 8.81
CA ASP A 51 -3.21 0.84 10.20
C ASP A 51 -4.19 -0.15 10.86
N THR A 52 -3.65 -1.27 11.33
CA THR A 52 -4.42 -2.36 11.93
C THR A 52 -4.85 -2.06 13.36
N GLU A 53 -4.10 -1.22 14.08
CA GLU A 53 -4.50 -0.73 15.40
C GLU A 53 -5.80 0.06 15.31
N ALA A 54 -5.87 1.08 14.44
CA ALA A 54 -7.09 1.88 14.29
C ALA A 54 -8.29 1.00 13.91
N TYR A 55 -8.09 0.08 12.97
CA TYR A 55 -9.12 -0.86 12.51
C TYR A 55 -9.70 -1.72 13.66
N PHE A 56 -8.85 -2.30 14.51
CA PHE A 56 -9.29 -3.15 15.61
C PHE A 56 -9.81 -2.36 16.81
N ARG A 57 -9.25 -1.17 17.08
CA ARG A 57 -9.69 -0.27 18.15
C ARG A 57 -11.16 0.11 18.01
N GLU A 58 -11.62 0.39 16.80
CA GLU A 58 -13.03 0.65 16.48
C GLU A 58 -13.96 -0.53 16.81
N ARG A 59 -13.40 -1.74 16.95
CA ARG A 59 -14.10 -2.99 17.25
C ARG A 59 -13.92 -3.44 18.70
N GLY A 60 -13.28 -2.63 19.55
CA GLY A 60 -12.98 -2.98 20.93
C GLY A 60 -11.94 -4.09 21.09
N ILE A 61 -11.12 -4.33 20.06
CA ILE A 61 -10.07 -5.36 20.06
C ILE A 61 -8.72 -4.66 20.20
N VAL A 62 -7.88 -5.14 21.12
CA VAL A 62 -6.47 -4.73 21.19
C VAL A 62 -5.71 -5.46 20.10
N ALA A 63 -5.22 -4.72 19.12
CA ALA A 63 -4.44 -5.29 18.03
C ALA A 63 -3.12 -5.85 18.54
N PHE A 64 -2.81 -7.10 18.21
CA PHE A 64 -1.48 -7.64 18.48
C PHE A 64 -0.42 -7.04 17.54
N PHE A 65 -0.79 -6.81 16.29
CA PHE A 65 0.01 -6.08 15.31
C PHE A 65 -0.56 -4.66 15.17
N PRO A 66 0.16 -3.61 15.61
CA PRO A 66 -0.35 -2.23 15.52
C PRO A 66 -0.35 -1.70 14.07
N GLU A 67 0.54 -2.22 13.23
CA GLU A 67 0.52 -2.01 11.79
C GLU A 67 1.00 -3.25 11.04
N VAL A 68 0.63 -3.36 9.76
CA VAL A 68 1.16 -4.34 8.82
C VAL A 68 1.80 -3.61 7.65
N VAL A 69 3.07 -3.92 7.35
CA VAL A 69 3.77 -3.38 6.19
C VAL A 69 4.11 -4.52 5.23
N VAL A 70 3.58 -4.44 4.00
CA VAL A 70 3.87 -5.39 2.93
C VAL A 70 4.80 -4.71 1.92
N CYS A 71 6.05 -5.17 1.87
CA CYS A 71 7.04 -4.71 0.90
C CYS A 71 7.15 -5.70 -0.27
N PHE A 72 7.16 -5.20 -1.50
CA PHE A 72 7.23 -6.03 -2.70
C PHE A 72 7.94 -5.32 -3.86
N ARG A 73 8.39 -6.11 -4.85
CA ARG A 73 9.07 -5.63 -6.05
C ARG A 73 8.12 -5.68 -7.24
N VAL A 74 8.26 -4.68 -8.11
CA VAL A 74 7.62 -4.62 -9.43
C VAL A 74 8.74 -4.57 -10.46
N GLY A 75 8.86 -5.61 -11.28
CA GLY A 75 9.87 -5.65 -12.34
C GLY A 75 9.53 -4.69 -13.48
N ALA A 76 10.54 -4.20 -14.20
CA ALA A 76 10.36 -3.28 -15.31
C ALA A 76 9.41 -3.82 -16.39
N ALA A 77 9.45 -5.13 -16.66
CA ALA A 77 8.58 -5.81 -17.62
C ALA A 77 7.11 -5.92 -17.16
N GLN A 78 6.83 -5.70 -15.87
CA GLN A 78 5.52 -5.92 -15.24
C GLN A 78 4.73 -4.62 -15.05
N LYS A 79 5.24 -3.46 -15.50
CA LYS A 79 4.62 -2.14 -15.26
C LYS A 79 3.20 -1.97 -15.81
N HIS A 80 2.76 -2.86 -16.69
CA HIS A 80 1.41 -2.86 -17.24
C HIS A 80 0.53 -3.98 -16.68
N GLU A 81 1.04 -4.79 -15.73
CA GLU A 81 0.25 -5.76 -15.00
C GLU A 81 -0.56 -5.09 -13.88
N HIS A 82 -1.69 -5.68 -13.54
CA HIS A 82 -2.42 -5.33 -12.33
C HIS A 82 -1.85 -6.10 -11.13
N PHE A 83 -1.54 -5.39 -10.06
CA PHE A 83 -1.00 -5.97 -8.83
C PHE A 83 -2.07 -5.95 -7.73
N HIS A 84 -2.63 -7.12 -7.41
CA HIS A 84 -3.48 -7.27 -6.24
C HIS A 84 -2.64 -7.75 -5.04
N VAL A 85 -2.47 -6.90 -4.03
CA VAL A 85 -1.68 -7.20 -2.83
C VAL A 85 -2.55 -7.01 -1.57
N PRO A 86 -3.38 -7.99 -1.20
CA PRO A 86 -4.28 -7.87 -0.04
C PRO A 86 -3.58 -8.23 1.27
N VAL A 87 -4.22 -7.86 2.38
CA VAL A 87 -3.96 -8.41 3.72
C VAL A 87 -5.24 -9.08 4.20
N LEU A 88 -5.16 -10.38 4.49
CA LEU A 88 -6.19 -11.10 5.24
C LEU A 88 -5.81 -10.99 6.71
N LEU A 89 -6.66 -10.32 7.49
CA LEU A 89 -6.34 -9.90 8.84
C LEU A 89 -7.20 -10.65 9.87
N GLY A 90 -6.54 -11.35 10.78
CA GLY A 90 -7.11 -11.80 12.05
C GLY A 90 -6.52 -11.02 13.23
N PRO A 91 -7.11 -11.09 14.43
CA PRO A 91 -6.61 -10.35 15.61
C PRO A 91 -5.17 -10.68 16.01
N PHE A 92 -4.69 -11.89 15.68
CA PHE A 92 -3.39 -12.43 16.09
C PHE A 92 -2.57 -12.99 14.92
N GLY A 93 -2.94 -12.70 13.69
CA GLY A 93 -2.26 -13.22 12.52
C GLY A 93 -2.73 -12.53 11.25
N TYR A 94 -1.88 -12.48 10.25
CA TYR A 94 -2.26 -12.01 8.93
C TYR A 94 -1.55 -12.81 7.85
N THR A 95 -2.13 -12.83 6.66
CA THR A 95 -1.51 -13.40 5.46
C THR A 95 -1.64 -12.42 4.31
N THR A 96 -0.66 -12.43 3.40
CA THR A 96 -0.68 -11.65 2.16
C THR A 96 -0.23 -12.54 1.00
N TYR A 97 -0.52 -12.13 -0.22
CA TYR A 97 -0.10 -12.79 -1.46
C TYR A 97 -0.11 -11.80 -2.62
N ARG A 98 0.43 -12.19 -3.78
CA ARG A 98 0.29 -11.45 -5.04
C ARG A 98 -0.80 -12.13 -5.89
N GLY A 99 -1.92 -11.44 -6.09
CA GLY A 99 -3.00 -11.81 -7.03
C GLY A 99 -2.86 -11.12 -8.39
N SER A 100 -3.82 -11.38 -9.28
CA SER A 100 -3.96 -10.77 -10.61
C SER A 100 -5.08 -9.74 -10.67
#